data_AF-A0A3A0BJW9-F1
#
_entry.id   AF-A0A3A0BJW9-F1
#
_cell.length_a   1.000
_cell.length_b   1.000
_cell.length_c   1.000
_cell.angle_alpha   90.00
_cell.angle_beta   90.00
_cell.angle_gamma   90.00
#
_symmetry.space_group_name_H-M   'P 1'
#
loop_
_entity.id
_entity.type
_entity.pdbx_description
1 polymer ?
#
loop_
_entity_poly.entity_id
_entity_poly.type
_entity_poly.pdbx_seq_one_letter_code
_entity_poly.pdbx_strand_id
1 'polypeptide(L)'
;MWETLSPPWQAALGMAWEAYTSGTVPIGAVVADAHGNIVARGRNRITESSAPGKQIFGDTLAHAEVNALLELTLDQEDRHSAALYSTMEPCPLCMGAFYMSSVRTLYYAARDPWAGSVDVLGKTPYFNSKPIKVFHPKNHALESVLVTLHTEWELASRGERILSSKYLEKFGCEHRRANFTAPANWSK
;
A
#
# COMPACT_ATOMS: atom_id res chain seq x y z
N MET A 1 15.83 5.65 -10.03
CA MET A 1 15.13 4.92 -8.95
C MET A 1 14.33 3.74 -9.52
N TRP A 2 13.41 3.95 -10.46
CA TRP A 2 12.63 2.86 -11.08
C TRP A 2 13.47 1.69 -11.61
N GLU A 3 14.49 1.98 -12.43
CA GLU A 3 15.38 0.97 -13.04
C GLU A 3 16.18 0.14 -12.02
N THR A 4 16.29 0.63 -10.78
CA THR A 4 17.02 -0.05 -9.70
C THR A 4 16.10 -0.83 -8.76
N LEU A 5 14.77 -0.71 -8.92
CA LEU A 5 13.81 -1.47 -8.13
C LEU A 5 13.72 -2.91 -8.62
N SER A 6 13.59 -3.86 -7.70
CA SER A 6 13.26 -5.24 -8.04
C SER A 6 11.85 -5.33 -8.66
N PRO A 7 11.54 -6.37 -9.44
CA PRO A 7 10.21 -6.52 -10.05
C PRO A 7 9.03 -6.42 -9.07
N PRO A 8 9.06 -7.01 -7.86
CA PRO A 8 7.99 -6.82 -6.87
C PRO A 8 7.80 -5.35 -6.46
N TRP A 9 8.89 -4.58 -6.29
CA TRP A 9 8.80 -3.17 -5.94
C TRP A 9 8.30 -2.30 -7.07
N GLN A 10 8.73 -2.54 -8.30
CA GLN A 10 8.20 -1.87 -9.48
C GLN A 10 6.68 -2.06 -9.56
N ALA A 11 6.23 -3.29 -9.34
CA ALA A 11 4.83 -3.61 -9.48
C ALA A 11 3.98 -3.10 -8.31
N ALA A 12 4.49 -3.12 -7.07
CA ALA A 12 3.82 -2.48 -5.93
C ALA A 12 3.66 -0.96 -6.14
N LEU A 13 4.69 -0.29 -6.65
CA LEU A 13 4.62 1.13 -6.99
C LEU A 13 3.64 1.41 -8.14
N GLY A 14 3.58 0.51 -9.14
CA GLY A 14 2.57 0.56 -10.20
C GLY A 14 1.13 0.49 -9.64
N MET A 15 0.88 -0.45 -8.72
CA MET A 15 -0.43 -0.56 -8.04
C MET A 15 -0.79 0.72 -7.24
N ALA A 16 0.19 1.34 -6.58
CA ALA A 16 -0.03 2.60 -5.87
C ALA A 16 -0.34 3.76 -6.83
N TRP A 17 0.34 3.81 -7.98
CA TRP A 17 0.07 4.80 -9.03
C TRP A 17 -1.31 4.62 -9.66
N GLU A 18 -1.74 3.38 -9.90
CA GLU A 18 -3.10 3.11 -10.37
C GLU A 18 -4.16 3.56 -9.35
N ALA A 19 -3.93 3.35 -8.05
CA ALA A 19 -4.86 3.82 -7.02
C ALA A 19 -4.94 5.34 -6.99
N TYR A 20 -3.76 5.99 -7.01
CA TYR A 20 -3.63 7.43 -7.08
C TYR A 20 -4.45 8.02 -8.23
N THR A 21 -4.21 7.52 -9.45
CA THR A 21 -4.85 8.02 -10.66
C THR A 21 -6.33 7.65 -10.77
N SER A 22 -6.79 6.65 -10.01
CA SER A 22 -8.22 6.33 -9.85
C SER A 22 -8.90 7.19 -8.78
N GLY A 23 -8.17 8.12 -8.14
CA GLY A 23 -8.72 9.05 -7.13
C GLY A 23 -8.88 8.44 -5.74
N THR A 24 -8.26 7.29 -5.45
CA THR A 24 -8.30 6.65 -4.13
C THR A 24 -6.92 6.69 -3.45
N VAL A 25 -6.83 6.20 -2.21
CA VAL A 25 -5.60 6.30 -1.40
C VAL A 25 -4.43 5.63 -2.15
N PRO A 26 -3.29 6.29 -2.35
CA PRO A 26 -2.25 5.80 -3.26
C PRO A 26 -1.35 4.74 -2.61
N ILE A 27 -1.94 3.59 -2.27
CA ILE A 27 -1.27 2.45 -1.66
C ILE A 27 -1.44 1.23 -2.59
N GLY A 28 -0.32 0.55 -2.83
CA GLY A 28 -0.23 -0.66 -3.63
C GLY A 28 0.44 -1.78 -2.85
N ALA A 29 0.06 -3.03 -3.14
CA ALA A 29 0.67 -4.21 -2.56
C ALA A 29 0.72 -5.36 -3.55
N VAL A 30 1.75 -6.19 -3.45
CA VAL A 30 1.88 -7.41 -4.26
C VAL A 30 2.42 -8.54 -3.41
N VAL A 31 2.08 -9.78 -3.76
CA VAL A 31 2.73 -10.97 -3.19
C VAL A 31 3.63 -11.58 -4.25
N ALA A 32 4.88 -11.86 -3.87
CA ALA A 32 5.82 -12.59 -4.70
C ALA A 32 6.13 -13.96 -4.08
N ASP A 33 6.28 -14.98 -4.92
CA ASP A 33 6.72 -16.32 -4.50
C ASP A 33 8.23 -16.34 -4.14
N ALA A 34 8.74 -17.51 -3.77
CA ALA A 34 10.14 -17.71 -3.42
C ALA A 34 11.13 -17.40 -4.57
N HIS A 35 10.66 -17.40 -5.82
CA HIS A 35 11.45 -17.11 -7.00
C HIS A 35 11.36 -15.63 -7.41
N GLY A 36 10.56 -14.84 -6.70
CA GLY A 36 10.32 -13.43 -7.02
C GLY A 36 9.24 -13.21 -8.08
N ASN A 37 8.53 -14.25 -8.52
CA ASN A 37 7.41 -14.10 -9.44
C ASN A 37 6.22 -13.51 -8.68
N ILE A 38 5.52 -12.58 -9.31
CA ILE A 38 4.38 -11.92 -8.69
C ILE A 38 3.14 -12.78 -8.89
N VAL A 39 2.59 -13.27 -7.78
CA VAL A 39 1.46 -14.22 -7.75
C VAL A 39 0.14 -13.57 -7.40
N ALA A 40 0.17 -12.38 -6.80
CA ALA A 40 -1.04 -11.62 -6.49
C ALA A 40 -0.76 -10.12 -6.44
N ARG A 41 -1.79 -9.31 -6.73
CA ARG A 41 -1.73 -7.84 -6.78
C ARG A 41 -2.95 -7.24 -6.11
N GLY A 42 -2.74 -6.14 -5.43
CA GLY A 42 -3.80 -5.36 -4.82
C GLY A 42 -3.44 -3.88 -4.77
N ARG A 43 -4.47 -3.05 -4.82
CA ARG A 43 -4.36 -1.63 -4.52
C ARG A 43 -5.53 -1.21 -3.66
N ASN A 44 -5.38 -0.08 -2.99
CA ASN A 44 -6.49 0.52 -2.28
C ASN A 44 -7.64 0.82 -3.25
N ARG A 45 -8.88 0.61 -2.81
CA ARG A 45 -10.12 0.84 -3.57
C ARG A 45 -11.26 1.37 -2.72
N ILE A 46 -10.96 2.05 -1.59
CA ILE A 46 -11.99 2.46 -0.62
C ILE A 46 -13.03 3.42 -1.22
N THR A 47 -12.66 4.19 -2.23
CA THR A 47 -13.54 5.17 -2.90
C THR A 47 -14.09 4.69 -4.24
N GLU A 48 -13.78 3.46 -4.66
CA GLU A 48 -14.16 2.96 -5.98
C GLU A 48 -15.53 2.28 -5.97
N SER A 49 -16.20 2.27 -7.12
CA SER A 49 -17.51 1.65 -7.32
C SER A 49 -17.47 0.26 -7.96
N SER A 50 -16.28 -0.24 -8.29
CA SER A 50 -16.09 -1.59 -8.84
C SER A 50 -14.65 -2.08 -8.63
N ALA A 51 -14.44 -3.39 -8.69
CA ALA A 51 -13.11 -4.01 -8.73
C ALA A 51 -13.11 -5.32 -9.52
N PRO A 52 -11.96 -5.76 -10.04
CA PRO A 52 -11.81 -7.07 -10.65
C PRO A 52 -11.65 -8.18 -9.59
N GLY A 53 -11.98 -9.41 -9.99
CA GLY A 53 -11.66 -10.61 -9.21
C GLY A 53 -12.38 -10.68 -7.86
N LYS A 54 -11.64 -11.05 -6.81
CA LYS A 54 -12.11 -11.15 -5.42
C LYS A 54 -11.82 -9.88 -4.62
N GLN A 55 -11.32 -8.82 -5.27
CA GLN A 55 -10.98 -7.58 -4.58
C GLN A 55 -12.24 -6.89 -4.06
N ILE A 56 -12.14 -6.37 -2.84
CA ILE A 56 -13.15 -5.52 -2.22
C ILE A 56 -12.94 -4.07 -2.66
N PHE A 57 -14.03 -3.32 -2.72
CA PHE A 57 -14.08 -1.92 -3.19
C PHE A 57 -15.23 -1.18 -2.51
N GLY A 58 -15.17 0.15 -2.51
CA GLY A 58 -16.23 1.00 -1.98
C GLY A 58 -16.50 0.82 -0.48
N ASP A 59 -15.59 0.14 0.22
CA ASP A 59 -15.67 -0.20 1.62
C ASP A 59 -14.37 0.20 2.32
N THR A 60 -14.46 0.59 3.59
CA THR A 60 -13.30 0.96 4.42
C THR A 60 -12.28 -0.17 4.58
N LEU A 61 -12.65 -1.43 4.34
CA LEU A 61 -11.75 -2.57 4.38
C LEU A 61 -10.91 -2.73 3.11
N ALA A 62 -11.21 -1.99 2.02
CA ALA A 62 -10.62 -2.16 0.69
C ALA A 62 -9.19 -1.63 0.55
N HIS A 63 -8.31 -2.11 1.41
CA HIS A 63 -6.89 -1.79 1.45
C HIS A 63 -6.09 -2.64 0.46
N ALA A 64 -4.92 -2.12 0.06
CA ALA A 64 -4.07 -2.75 -0.94
C ALA A 64 -3.61 -4.15 -0.52
N GLU A 65 -3.17 -4.29 0.73
CA GLU A 65 -2.69 -5.54 1.29
C GLU A 65 -3.80 -6.58 1.37
N VAL A 66 -4.99 -6.19 1.83
CA VAL A 66 -6.16 -7.08 1.88
C VAL A 66 -6.50 -7.55 0.47
N ASN A 67 -6.60 -6.63 -0.49
CA ASN A 67 -6.88 -6.97 -1.88
C ASN A 67 -5.81 -7.87 -2.51
N ALA A 68 -4.53 -7.65 -2.21
CA ALA A 68 -3.45 -8.52 -2.70
C ALA A 68 -3.55 -9.93 -2.09
N LEU A 69 -3.91 -10.04 -0.82
CA LEU A 69 -4.04 -11.33 -0.13
C LEU A 69 -5.30 -12.10 -0.57
N LEU A 70 -6.40 -11.41 -0.91
CA LEU A 70 -7.62 -12.04 -1.44
C LEU A 70 -7.41 -12.66 -2.83
N GLU A 71 -6.49 -12.11 -3.62
CA GLU A 71 -6.11 -12.60 -4.94
C GLU A 71 -5.09 -13.75 -4.89
N LEU A 72 -4.64 -14.19 -3.72
CA LEU A 72 -3.68 -15.28 -3.59
C LEU A 72 -4.23 -16.60 -4.15
N THR A 73 -3.48 -17.19 -5.08
CA THR A 73 -3.78 -18.48 -5.71
C THR A 73 -2.85 -19.61 -5.26
N LEU A 74 -1.76 -19.30 -4.55
CA LEU A 74 -0.81 -20.29 -4.04
C LEU A 74 -1.46 -21.25 -3.04
N ASP A 75 -0.96 -22.48 -3.00
CA ASP A 75 -1.28 -23.44 -1.94
C ASP A 75 -0.69 -23.00 -0.60
N GLN A 76 -1.25 -23.49 0.49
CA GLN A 76 -0.91 -23.02 1.84
C GLN A 76 0.58 -23.20 2.18
N GLU A 77 1.19 -24.30 1.76
CA GLU A 77 2.61 -24.57 1.99
C GLU A 77 3.51 -23.59 1.22
N ASP A 78 3.17 -23.28 -0.04
CA ASP A 78 3.95 -22.36 -0.86
C ASP A 78 3.88 -20.93 -0.33
N ARG A 79 2.74 -20.53 0.25
CA ARG A 79 2.56 -19.20 0.88
C ARG A 79 3.57 -18.95 2.00
N HIS A 80 4.03 -19.98 2.72
CA HIS A 80 5.03 -19.81 3.79
C HIS A 80 6.35 -19.23 3.28
N SER A 81 6.70 -19.52 2.02
CA SER A 81 7.90 -19.02 1.36
C SER A 81 7.71 -17.68 0.65
N ALA A 82 6.47 -17.26 0.44
CA ALA A 82 6.12 -16.03 -0.25
C ALA A 82 6.35 -14.77 0.61
N ALA A 83 6.39 -13.63 -0.05
CA ALA A 83 6.59 -12.32 0.55
C ALA A 83 5.54 -11.30 0.07
N LEU A 84 4.92 -10.60 1.03
CA LEU A 84 4.09 -9.43 0.77
C LEU A 84 4.99 -8.19 0.68
N TYR A 85 4.83 -7.41 -0.37
CA TYR A 85 5.44 -6.09 -0.56
C TYR A 85 4.33 -5.05 -0.50
N SER A 86 4.35 -4.17 0.51
CA SER A 86 3.41 -3.05 0.62
C SER A 86 4.14 -1.72 0.42
N THR A 87 3.54 -0.78 -0.30
CA THR A 87 4.13 0.56 -0.46
C THR A 87 4.11 1.37 0.84
N MET A 88 3.26 1.00 1.80
CA MET A 88 3.18 1.67 3.10
C MET A 88 3.21 0.63 4.22
N GLU A 89 3.62 1.05 5.41
CA GLU A 89 3.58 0.20 6.60
C GLU A 89 2.13 -0.27 6.86
N PRO A 90 1.87 -1.58 6.98
CA PRO A 90 0.49 -2.04 7.10
C PRO A 90 -0.16 -1.59 8.41
N CYS A 91 -1.43 -1.17 8.30
CA CYS A 91 -2.26 -0.80 9.44
C CYS A 91 -2.74 -2.04 10.25
N PRO A 92 -3.46 -1.89 11.39
CA PRO A 92 -3.88 -3.03 12.21
C PRO A 92 -4.69 -4.08 11.43
N LEU A 93 -5.60 -3.63 10.56
CA LEU A 93 -6.39 -4.50 9.68
C LEU A 93 -5.48 -5.34 8.79
N CYS A 94 -4.56 -4.68 8.10
CA CYS A 94 -3.70 -5.30 7.10
C CYS A 94 -2.66 -6.22 7.75
N MET A 95 -2.15 -5.84 8.93
CA MET A 95 -1.29 -6.72 9.74
C MET A 95 -2.00 -7.99 10.17
N GLY A 96 -3.26 -7.88 10.62
CA GLY A 96 -4.09 -9.04 10.96
C GLY A 96 -4.31 -9.95 9.74
N ALA A 97 -4.71 -9.37 8.60
CA ALA A 97 -4.93 -10.11 7.35
C ALA A 97 -3.65 -10.82 6.88
N PHE A 98 -2.51 -10.12 6.85
CA PHE A 98 -1.21 -10.70 6.52
C PHE A 98 -0.86 -11.86 7.44
N TYR A 99 -1.00 -11.69 8.76
CA TYR A 99 -0.68 -12.73 9.72
C TYR A 99 -1.52 -14.00 9.53
N MET A 100 -2.78 -13.86 9.10
CA MET A 100 -3.70 -14.97 8.84
C MET A 100 -3.54 -15.58 7.43
N SER A 101 -2.87 -14.91 6.50
CA SER A 101 -2.79 -15.30 5.08
C SER A 101 -1.91 -16.50 4.75
N SER A 102 -1.14 -17.00 5.72
CA SER A 102 -0.03 -17.95 5.54
C SER A 102 1.24 -17.39 4.87
N VAL A 103 1.25 -16.14 4.40
CA VAL A 103 2.49 -15.44 4.05
C VAL A 103 3.32 -15.18 5.31
N ARG A 104 4.65 -15.30 5.22
CA ARG A 104 5.56 -15.17 6.39
C ARG A 104 6.56 -14.04 6.28
N THR A 105 6.71 -13.45 5.10
CA THR A 105 7.63 -12.33 4.90
C THR A 105 6.87 -11.08 4.50
N LEU A 106 7.17 -9.96 5.17
CA LEU A 106 6.63 -8.64 4.88
C LEU A 106 7.79 -7.68 4.55
N TYR A 107 7.67 -7.00 3.42
CA TYR A 107 8.47 -5.84 3.06
C TYR A 107 7.54 -4.63 2.99
N TYR A 108 7.96 -3.50 3.55
CA TYR A 108 7.24 -2.24 3.35
C TYR A 108 8.18 -1.08 3.01
N ALA A 109 7.70 -0.17 2.16
CA ALA A 109 8.55 0.86 1.54
C ALA A 109 8.53 2.23 2.22
N ALA A 110 7.46 2.58 2.94
CA ALA A 110 7.36 3.82 3.69
C ALA A 110 6.75 3.57 5.07
N ARG A 111 7.27 4.22 6.12
CA ARG A 111 6.69 4.17 7.46
C ARG A 111 5.37 4.92 7.52
N ASP A 112 4.43 4.43 8.31
CA ASP A 112 3.18 5.12 8.61
C ASP A 112 3.18 5.50 10.10
N PRO A 113 3.45 6.77 10.45
CA PRO A 113 3.50 7.20 11.85
C PRO A 113 2.12 7.26 12.52
N TRP A 114 1.03 7.15 11.75
CA TRP A 114 -0.33 7.24 12.27
C TRP A 114 -0.93 5.87 12.53
N ALA A 115 -0.90 4.99 11.52
CA ALA A 115 -1.56 3.68 11.60
C ALA A 115 -0.59 2.49 11.48
N GLY A 116 0.70 2.71 11.22
CA GLY A 116 1.71 1.65 11.12
C GLY A 116 1.67 0.72 12.32
N SER A 117 1.58 -0.60 12.06
CA SER A 117 1.27 -1.59 13.10
C SER A 117 2.15 -2.83 13.07
N VAL A 118 3.31 -2.80 12.42
CA VAL A 118 4.25 -3.95 12.49
C VAL A 118 4.70 -4.23 13.93
N ASP A 119 4.70 -3.22 14.79
CA ASP A 119 5.03 -3.35 16.22
C ASP A 119 4.03 -4.17 17.04
N VAL A 120 2.90 -4.60 16.46
CA VAL A 120 1.97 -5.54 17.11
C VAL A 120 2.57 -6.96 17.23
N LEU A 121 3.57 -7.28 16.39
CA LEU A 121 4.34 -8.52 16.51
C LEU A 121 5.05 -8.53 17.87
N GLY A 122 5.11 -9.68 18.56
CA GLY A 122 5.66 -9.72 19.92
C GLY A 122 4.63 -9.52 21.03
N LYS A 123 3.48 -8.86 20.75
CA LYS A 123 2.62 -8.30 21.81
C LYS A 123 1.61 -9.27 22.39
N THR A 124 1.27 -10.36 21.71
CA THR A 124 0.34 -11.38 22.21
C THR A 124 0.85 -12.79 21.93
N PRO A 125 0.41 -13.82 22.68
CA PRO A 125 0.75 -15.22 22.35
C PRO A 125 0.39 -15.57 20.91
N TYR A 126 -0.72 -15.03 20.41
CA TYR A 126 -1.14 -15.24 19.03
C TYR A 126 -0.12 -14.66 18.04
N PHE A 127 0.31 -13.40 18.21
CA PHE A 127 1.30 -12.74 17.34
C PHE A 127 2.75 -13.24 17.51
N ASN A 128 2.98 -14.16 18.46
CA ASN A 128 4.27 -14.83 18.69
C ASN A 128 4.32 -16.26 18.11
N SER A 129 3.19 -16.79 17.66
CA SER A 129 3.08 -18.20 17.26
C SER A 129 3.63 -18.52 15.86
N LYS A 130 3.85 -17.52 15.00
CA LYS A 130 4.28 -17.71 13.61
C LYS A 130 5.64 -17.03 13.35
N PRO A 131 6.51 -17.63 12.52
CA PRO A 131 7.83 -17.08 12.23
C PRO A 131 7.75 -15.95 11.19
N ILE A 132 7.21 -14.79 11.59
CA ILE A 132 7.08 -13.62 10.72
C ILE A 132 8.43 -12.91 10.56
N LYS A 133 8.81 -12.60 9.32
CA LYS A 133 9.97 -11.80 8.96
C LYS A 133 9.50 -10.45 8.42
N VAL A 134 9.99 -9.36 9.00
CA VAL A 134 9.68 -7.99 8.56
C VAL A 134 10.95 -7.31 8.08
N PHE A 135 10.85 -6.66 6.92
CA PHE A 135 11.91 -5.86 6.32
C PHE A 135 11.45 -4.41 6.21
N HIS A 136 12.06 -3.57 7.04
CA HIS A 136 11.77 -2.15 7.12
C HIS A 136 12.32 -1.36 5.91
N PRO A 137 11.83 -0.13 5.65
CA PRO A 137 12.30 0.72 4.57
C PRO A 137 13.82 0.93 4.59
N LYS A 138 14.47 0.62 3.46
CA LYS A 138 15.91 0.86 3.23
C LYS A 138 16.19 1.82 2.07
N ASN A 139 15.21 2.05 1.20
CA ASN A 139 15.36 2.90 0.02
C ASN A 139 14.67 4.25 0.27
N HIS A 140 15.44 5.25 0.69
CA HIS A 140 14.93 6.59 1.00
C HIS A 140 14.29 7.29 -0.21
N ALA A 141 14.76 7.02 -1.42
CA ALA A 141 14.16 7.61 -2.62
C ALA A 141 12.76 7.04 -2.88
N LEU A 142 12.58 5.73 -2.71
CA LEU A 142 11.26 5.09 -2.80
C LEU A 142 10.32 5.57 -1.69
N GLU A 143 10.81 5.61 -0.44
CA GLU A 143 10.04 6.12 0.71
C GLU A 143 9.58 7.56 0.46
N SER A 144 10.46 8.43 -0.04
CA SER A 144 10.15 9.84 -0.35
C SER A 144 9.07 9.96 -1.42
N VAL A 145 9.15 9.18 -2.49
CA VAL A 145 8.13 9.20 -3.57
C VAL A 145 6.77 8.79 -3.04
N LEU A 146 6.70 7.74 -2.22
CA LEU A 146 5.45 7.21 -1.68
C LEU A 146 4.81 8.17 -0.66
N VAL A 147 5.62 8.77 0.23
CA VAL A 147 5.16 9.80 1.17
C VAL A 147 4.67 11.04 0.42
N THR A 148 5.36 11.45 -0.66
CA THR A 148 4.94 12.58 -1.50
C THR A 148 3.59 12.28 -2.16
N LEU A 149 3.44 11.09 -2.75
CA LEU A 149 2.20 10.68 -3.41
C LEU A 149 1.01 10.65 -2.43
N HIS A 150 1.22 10.09 -1.24
CA HIS A 150 0.21 10.06 -0.18
C HIS A 150 -0.14 11.48 0.32
N THR A 151 0.87 12.33 0.51
CA THR A 151 0.68 13.71 0.96
C THR A 151 -0.10 14.51 -0.08
N GLU A 152 0.24 14.37 -1.36
CA GLU A 152 -0.49 15.01 -2.45
C GLU A 152 -1.95 14.53 -2.47
N TRP A 153 -2.21 13.22 -2.40
CA TRP A 153 -3.57 12.70 -2.38
C TRP A 153 -4.39 13.21 -1.19
N GLU A 154 -3.81 13.26 0.02
CA GLU A 154 -4.47 13.82 1.21
C GLU A 154 -4.81 15.31 1.00
N LEU A 155 -3.90 16.09 0.41
CA LEU A 155 -4.16 17.49 0.07
C LEU A 155 -5.20 17.63 -1.05
N ALA A 156 -5.20 16.79 -2.07
CA ALA A 156 -6.19 16.84 -3.13
C ALA A 156 -7.59 16.43 -2.64
N SER A 157 -7.66 15.40 -1.80
CA SER A 157 -8.92 14.76 -1.37
C SER A 157 -9.52 15.38 -0.11
N ARG A 158 -8.68 15.90 0.79
CA ARG A 158 -9.09 16.47 2.09
C ARG A 158 -8.55 17.89 2.31
N GLY A 159 -7.83 18.45 1.33
CA GLY A 159 -7.13 19.72 1.48
C GLY A 159 -8.01 20.89 1.78
N GLU A 160 -9.29 20.93 1.39
CA GLU A 160 -10.15 22.05 1.81
C GLU A 160 -10.21 22.19 3.34
N ARG A 161 -10.11 21.11 4.12
CA ARG A 161 -10.10 21.16 5.59
C ARG A 161 -8.73 21.55 6.19
N ILE A 162 -7.63 21.19 5.51
CA ILE A 162 -6.26 21.46 5.96
C ILE A 162 -5.78 22.84 5.49
N LEU A 163 -6.14 23.21 4.26
CA LEU A 163 -5.74 24.43 3.56
C LEU A 163 -6.63 25.63 3.91
N SER A 164 -7.88 25.40 4.37
CA SER A 164 -8.66 26.40 5.09
C SER A 164 -8.29 26.51 6.58
N SER A 165 -7.19 25.87 7.01
CA SER A 165 -6.72 26.09 8.37
C SER A 165 -6.30 27.56 8.52
N LYS A 166 -6.66 28.16 9.65
CA LYS A 166 -6.20 29.50 10.07
C LYS A 166 -4.67 29.65 9.94
N TYR A 167 -3.94 28.55 9.97
CA TYR A 167 -2.49 28.52 9.77
C TYR A 167 -2.08 28.95 8.37
N LEU A 168 -2.69 28.41 7.30
CA LEU A 168 -2.32 28.76 5.93
C LEU A 168 -2.92 30.10 5.47
N GLU A 169 -4.11 30.45 5.97
CA GLU A 169 -4.69 31.78 5.81
C GLU A 169 -3.76 32.88 6.36
N LYS A 170 -3.11 32.64 7.51
CA LYS A 170 -2.12 33.57 8.10
C LYS A 170 -0.97 33.90 7.14
N PHE A 171 -0.63 33.01 6.22
CA PHE A 171 0.46 33.19 5.26
C PHE A 171 -0.01 33.49 3.83
N GLY A 172 -1.32 33.71 3.61
CA GLY A 172 -1.85 34.11 2.31
C GLY A 172 -1.72 33.06 1.20
N CYS A 173 -1.73 31.77 1.54
CA CYS A 173 -1.52 30.70 0.58
C CYS A 173 -2.84 30.32 -0.14
N GLU A 174 -2.97 30.64 -1.43
CA GLU A 174 -4.11 30.20 -2.27
C GLU A 174 -3.87 28.81 -2.89
N HIS A 175 -4.87 27.93 -2.84
CA HIS A 175 -4.76 26.56 -3.37
C HIS A 175 -5.28 26.44 -4.81
N ARG A 176 -4.46 25.90 -5.72
CA ARG A 176 -4.91 25.43 -7.04
C ARG A 176 -4.94 23.90 -7.04
N ARG A 177 -6.10 23.30 -7.29
CA ARG A 177 -6.20 21.84 -7.54
C ARG A 177 -5.45 21.51 -8.83
N ALA A 178 -4.53 20.55 -8.77
CA ALA A 178 -3.89 19.99 -9.96
C ALA A 178 -4.75 18.83 -10.48
N ASN A 179 -5.12 18.85 -11.77
CA ASN A 179 -5.78 17.73 -12.42
C ASN A 179 -4.71 16.78 -12.96
N PHE A 180 -4.43 15.68 -12.26
CA PHE A 180 -3.53 14.63 -12.74
C PHE A 180 -4.34 13.52 -13.44
N THR A 181 -4.14 13.35 -14.75
CA THR A 181 -4.66 12.20 -15.50
C THR A 181 -3.53 11.19 -15.71
N ALA A 182 -3.81 9.88 -15.54
CA ALA A 182 -2.85 8.82 -15.84
C ALA A 182 -2.43 8.85 -17.32
N PRO A 183 -1.15 8.66 -17.65
CA PRO A 183 -0.74 8.38 -19.03
C PRO A 183 -1.30 7.03 -19.50
N ALA A 184 -1.83 6.97 -20.73
CA ALA A 184 -2.56 5.83 -21.30
C ALA A 184 -1.73 4.53 -21.53
N ASN A 185 -0.46 4.51 -21.13
CA ASN A 185 0.55 3.55 -21.59
C ASN A 185 1.19 2.70 -20.46
N TRP A 186 0.53 2.56 -19.31
CA TRP A 186 1.02 1.75 -18.18
C TRP A 186 0.45 0.31 -18.12
N SER A 187 -0.36 -0.11 -19.10
CA SER A 187 -1.09 -1.39 -19.11
C SER A 187 -0.54 -2.44 -20.10
N LYS A 188 0.78 -2.54 -20.27
CA LYS A 188 1.40 -3.61 -21.06
C LYS A 188 2.49 -4.35 -20.29
#